data_AF-A0A970PW87-F1
#
_entry.id   AF-A0A970PW87-F1
#
_cell.length_a   1.000
_cell.length_b   1.000
_cell.length_c   1.000
_cell.angle_alpha   90.00
_cell.angle_beta   90.00
_cell.angle_gamma   90.00
#
_symmetry.space_group_name_H-M   'P 1'
#
loop_
_entity.id
_entity.type
_entity.pdbx_description
1 polymer ?
#
loop_
_entity_poly.entity_id
_entity_poly.type
_entity_poly.pdbx_seq_one_letter_code
_entity_poly.pdbx_strand_id
1 'polypeptide(L)' 'ALGIVPKFQKFGVDSVLYYEIGERGAKMGTLTGEASWVLEDNEMMKRGLTTTMNAKIYKTYRLYEKSI' A
#
# COMPACT_ATOMS: atom_id res chain seq x y z
N ALA A 1 -1.15 -2.36 7.49
CA ALA A 1 0.28 -2.69 7.33
C ALA A 1 0.41 -3.71 6.21
N LEU A 2 1.51 -3.67 5.44
CA LEU A 2 1.67 -4.41 4.19
C LEU A 2 1.87 -5.91 4.46
N GLY A 3 0.79 -6.69 4.55
CA GLY A 3 0.86 -8.17 4.66
C GLY A 3 1.72 -8.72 5.81
N ILE A 4 2.12 -7.88 6.77
CA ILE A 4 3.05 -8.26 7.84
C ILE A 4 2.30 -9.07 8.89
N VAL A 5 2.87 -10.23 9.24
CA VAL A 5 2.37 -11.09 10.32
C VAL A 5 2.23 -10.25 11.60
N PRO A 6 1.12 -10.34 12.35
CA PRO A 6 0.81 -9.43 13.47
C PRO A 6 1.95 -9.21 14.47
N LYS A 7 2.70 -10.27 14.80
CA LYS A 7 3.84 -10.20 15.73
C LYS A 7 5.00 -9.31 15.29
N PHE A 8 5.08 -8.96 14.00
CA PHE A 8 6.14 -8.14 13.42
C PHE A 8 5.64 -6.77 12.91
N GLN A 9 4.39 -6.42 13.18
CA GLN A 9 3.87 -5.10 12.84
C GLN A 9 4.48 -4.02 13.74
N LYS A 10 4.57 -2.78 13.24
CA LYS A 10 5.11 -1.60 13.94
C LYS A 10 6.61 -1.63 14.24
N PHE A 11 7.33 -2.60 13.70
CA PHE A 11 8.81 -2.65 13.72
C PHE A 11 9.45 -1.97 12.50
N GLY A 12 8.66 -1.33 11.62
CA GLY A 12 9.15 -0.68 10.40
C GLY A 12 9.46 -1.63 9.24
N VAL A 13 9.13 -2.92 9.36
CA VAL A 13 9.37 -3.94 8.33
C VAL A 13 8.68 -3.59 7.00
N ASP A 14 7.47 -3.05 7.08
CA ASP A 14 6.71 -2.59 5.92
C ASP A 14 7.39 -1.43 5.19
N SER A 15 8.05 -0.51 5.90
CA SER A 15 8.84 0.57 5.28
C SER A 15 10.00 0.04 4.44
N VAL A 16 10.70 -1.00 4.92
CA VAL A 16 11.78 -1.65 4.15
C VAL A 16 11.23 -2.30 2.89
N LEU A 17 10.09 -2.97 2.98
CA LEU A 17 9.44 -3.57 1.81
C LEU A 17 9.03 -2.52 0.77
N TYR A 18 8.48 -1.38 1.20
CA TYR A 18 8.16 -0.28 0.30
C TYR A 18 9.40 0.25 -0.43
N TYR A 19 10.49 0.48 0.30
CA TYR A 19 11.75 0.93 -0.29
C TYR A 19 12.28 -0.05 -1.35
N GLU A 20 12.37 -1.34 -0.99
CA GLU A 20 12.88 -2.39 -1.90
C GLU A 20 12.05 -2.51 -3.18
N ILE A 21 10.72 -2.45 -3.07
CA ILE A 21 9.83 -2.50 -4.25
C ILE A 21 10.07 -1.28 -5.14
N GLY A 22 10.14 -0.09 -4.56
CA GLY A 22 10.39 1.15 -5.30
C GLY A 22 11.76 1.17 -5.98
N GLU A 23 12.81 0.76 -5.27
CA GLU A 23 14.18 0.72 -5.81
C GLU A 23 14.30 -0.28 -6.97
N ARG A 24 13.72 -1.48 -6.82
CA ARG A 24 13.73 -2.50 -7.88
C ARG A 24 12.91 -2.06 -9.08
N GLY A 25 11.74 -1.47 -8.87
CA GLY A 25 10.91 -0.90 -9.92
C GLY A 25 11.67 0.17 -10.71
N ALA A 26 12.33 1.10 -10.00
CA ALA A 26 13.11 2.17 -10.62
C ALA A 26 14.28 1.62 -11.46
N LYS A 27 14.99 0.59 -11.00
CA LYS A 27 16.04 -0.09 -11.76
C LYS A 27 15.53 -0.74 -13.06
N MET A 28 14.25 -1.09 -13.10
CA MET A 28 13.56 -1.62 -14.29
C MET A 28 12.89 -0.53 -15.15
N GLY A 29 13.06 0.74 -14.81
CA GLY A 29 12.43 1.88 -15.50
C GLY A 29 10.98 2.16 -15.09
N THR A 30 10.46 1.46 -14.09
CA THR A 30 9.13 1.70 -13.51
C THR A 30 9.23 2.73 -12.39
N LEU A 31 8.97 3.99 -12.71
CA LEU A 31 9.08 5.12 -11.77
C LEU A 31 7.79 5.42 -11.01
N THR A 32 6.69 4.77 -11.39
CA THR A 32 5.37 4.96 -10.78
C THR A 32 4.74 3.61 -10.47
N GLY A 33 3.83 3.59 -9.51
CA GLY A 33 3.09 2.39 -9.16
C GLY A 33 1.78 2.75 -8.46
N GLU A 34 0.90 1.76 -8.35
CA GLU A 34 -0.32 1.86 -7.55
C GLU A 34 -0.47 0.66 -6.62
N ALA A 35 -1.28 0.81 -5.58
CA ALA A 35 -1.57 -0.24 -4.60
C ALA A 35 -2.90 -0.96 -4.88
N SER A 36 -3.40 -0.88 -6.13
CA SER A 36 -4.73 -1.35 -6.56
C SER A 36 -5.83 -0.85 -5.61
N TRP A 37 -6.32 -1.72 -4.72
CA TRP A 37 -7.33 -1.39 -3.72
C TRP A 37 -6.77 -1.55 -2.31
N VAL A 38 -7.09 -0.58 -1.45
CA VAL A 38 -6.83 -0.62 -0.02
C VAL A 38 -8.14 -0.32 0.67
N LEU A 39 -8.50 -1.13 1.68
CA LEU A 39 -9.68 -0.87 2.49
C LEU A 39 -9.63 0.54 3.09
N GLU A 40 -10.75 1.26 3.01
CA GLU A 40 -10.85 2.66 3.40
C GLU A 40 -10.50 2.90 4.88
N ASP A 41 -10.77 1.92 5.73
CA ASP A 41 -10.52 1.93 7.18
C ASP A 41 -9.15 1.36 7.58
N ASN A 42 -8.35 0.88 6.62
CA ASN A 42 -6.99 0.39 6.90
C ASN A 42 -5.99 1.54 7.00
N GLU A 43 -6.09 2.30 8.10
CA GLU A 43 -5.26 3.47 8.39
C GLU A 43 -3.76 3.16 8.31
N MET A 44 -3.33 1.98 8.75
CA MET A 44 -1.93 1.58 8.67
C MET A 44 -1.45 1.45 7.22
N MET A 45 -2.26 0.87 6.32
CA MET A 45 -1.89 0.80 4.90
C MET A 45 -1.91 2.18 4.24
N LYS A 46 -2.95 2.98 4.49
CA LYS A 46 -3.05 4.34 3.93
C LYS A 46 -1.83 5.18 4.31
N ARG A 47 -1.46 5.17 5.59
CA ARG A 47 -0.28 5.91 6.08
C ARG A 47 1.00 5.41 5.41
N GLY A 48 1.23 4.09 5.35
CA GLY A 48 2.41 3.55 4.68
C GLY A 48 2.56 4.04 3.24
N LEU A 49 1.47 4.03 2.48
CA LEU A 49 1.48 4.51 1.09
C LEU A 49 1.65 6.03 0.98
N THR A 50 0.92 6.83 1.77
CA THR A 50 0.94 8.29 1.64
C THR A 50 2.20 8.93 2.23
N THR A 51 2.76 8.38 3.30
CA THR A 51 3.93 8.97 3.98
C THR A 51 5.26 8.34 3.56
N THR A 52 5.30 7.04 3.25
CA THR A 52 6.55 6.36 2.90
C THR A 52 6.77 6.32 1.39
N MET A 53 5.70 6.07 0.61
CA MET A 53 5.77 5.99 -0.86
C MET A 53 5.29 7.27 -1.56
N ASN A 54 4.88 8.29 -0.79
CA ASN A 54 4.36 9.56 -1.29
C ASN A 54 3.15 9.40 -2.25
N ALA A 55 2.38 8.33 -2.07
CA ALA A 55 1.22 8.01 -2.89
C ALA A 55 0.06 8.98 -2.64
N LYS A 56 -0.80 9.15 -3.65
CA LYS A 56 -2.02 9.95 -3.56
C LYS A 56 -3.25 9.05 -3.71
N ILE A 57 -4.23 9.21 -2.82
CA ILE A 57 -5.53 8.56 -2.97
C ILE A 57 -6.24 9.23 -4.15
N TYR A 58 -6.40 8.49 -5.25
CA TYR A 58 -6.97 9.03 -6.49
C TYR A 58 -8.43 8.63 -6.73
N LYS A 59 -8.90 7.55 -6.11
CA LYS A 59 -10.28 7.08 -6.23
C LYS A 59 -10.70 6.28 -5.00
N THR A 60 -11.98 6.39 -4.65
CA THR A 60 -12.62 5.60 -3.61
C THR A 60 -13.76 4.80 -4.23
N TYR A 61 -13.76 3.48 -4.03
CA TYR A 61 -14.77 2.57 -4.55
C TYR A 61 -15.78 2.21 -3.46
N ARG A 62 -17.02 1.92 -3.86
CA ARG A 62 -18.08 1.36 -3.01
C ARG A 62 -18.51 0.04 -3.63
N LEU A 63 -18.43 -1.03 -2.87
CA LEU A 63 -18.82 -2.37 -3.33
C LEU A 63 -20.27 -2.61 -2.93
N TYR A 64 -21.06 -3.07 -3.90
CA TYR A 64 -22.45 -3.47 -3.70
C TYR A 64 -22.61 -4.90 -4.20
N GLU A 65 -23.40 -5.67 -3.49
CA GLU A 65 -23.79 -7.02 -3.88
C GLU A 65 -25.31 -7.07 -3.99
N LYS A 66 -25.81 -7.79 -4.99
CA LYS A 66 -27.23 -8.09 -5.15
C LYS A 66 -27.38 -9.59 -5.39
N SER A 67 -28.15 -10.26 -4.55
CA SER A 67 -28.61 -11.62 -4.83
C SER A 67 -29.54 -11.57 -6.05
N ILE A 68 -29.18 -12.29 -7.11
CA ILE A 68 -30.01 -12.46 -8.31
C ILE A 68 -31.00 -13.59 -8.06
#